data_AF-A0A1V0FWL3-F1
#
_entry.id   AF-A0A1V0FWL3-F1
#
_cell.length_a   1.000
_cell.length_b   1.000
_cell.length_c   1.000
_cell.angle_alpha   90.00
_cell.angle_beta   90.00
_cell.angle_gamma   90.00
#
_symmetry.space_group_name_H-M   'P 1'
#
loop_
_entity.id
_entity.type
_entity.pdbx_description
1 polymer ?
#
loop_
_entity_poly.entity_id
_entity_poly.type
_entity_poly.pdbx_seq_one_letter_code
_entity_poly.pdbx_strand_id
1 'polypeptide(L)' 'SNECTPLTHDCTDDRHNCCRGPTFKYKCECLHPYINETNTWDEKELCFCVEPGVHHWFDEAVDKAGSFLG' A
#
# COMPACT_ATOMS: atom_id res chain seq x y z
N SER A 1 -15.58 18.99 -0.20
CA SER A 1 -15.79 17.55 -0.03
C SER A 1 -14.53 16.97 0.57
N ASN A 2 -14.62 16.19 1.64
CA ASN A 2 -13.45 15.50 2.18
C ASN A 2 -13.22 14.25 1.30
N GLU A 3 -12.50 14.43 0.20
CA GLU A 3 -12.07 13.32 -0.64
C GLU A 3 -11.09 12.47 0.18
N CYS A 4 -11.46 11.23 0.45
CA CYS A 4 -10.64 10.26 1.15
C CYS A 4 -10.06 9.25 0.15
N THR A 5 -8.92 8.66 0.49
CA THR A 5 -8.26 7.67 -0.36
C THR A 5 -8.95 6.30 -0.22
N PRO A 6 -9.49 5.70 -1.31
CA PRO A 6 -10.16 4.41 -1.24
C PRO A 6 -9.18 3.26 -0.94
N LEU A 7 -9.72 2.06 -0.68
CA LEU A 7 -8.93 0.84 -0.49
C LEU A 7 -8.04 0.59 -1.72
N THR A 8 -6.83 0.10 -1.51
CA THR A 8 -5.78 -0.18 -2.51
C THR A 8 -5.34 1.02 -3.36
N HIS A 9 -5.78 2.24 -3.05
CA HIS A 9 -5.30 3.44 -3.70
C HIS A 9 -4.05 3.99 -3.01
N ASP A 10 -3.25 4.69 -3.81
CA ASP A 10 -2.04 5.36 -3.37
C ASP A 10 -2.35 6.40 -2.29
N CYS A 11 -1.68 6.27 -1.14
CA CYS A 11 -1.77 7.17 -0.01
C CYS A 11 -0.42 7.78 0.38
N THR A 12 0.58 7.71 -0.50
CA THR A 12 1.95 8.20 -0.27
C THR A 12 1.95 9.67 0.14
N ASP A 13 1.13 10.48 -0.55
CA ASP A 13 0.99 11.92 -0.29
C ASP A 13 0.06 12.25 0.90
N ASP A 14 -0.82 11.32 1.31
CA ASP A 14 -1.85 11.59 2.33
C ASP A 14 -2.18 10.37 3.21
N ARG A 15 -1.21 9.99 4.04
CA ARG A 15 -1.21 8.73 4.84
C ARG A 15 -2.34 8.58 5.85
N HIS A 16 -3.01 9.67 6.22
CA HIS A 16 -4.07 9.65 7.24
C HIS A 16 -5.48 9.81 6.66
N ASN A 17 -5.58 10.09 5.37
CA ASN A 17 -6.83 10.39 4.69
C ASN A 17 -7.46 9.16 4.02
N CYS A 18 -6.98 7.95 4.35
CA CYS A 18 -7.65 6.72 3.94
C CYS A 18 -9.12 6.70 4.39
N CYS A 19 -9.99 6.28 3.48
CA CYS A 19 -11.42 6.17 3.70
C CYS A 19 -11.73 5.21 4.86
N ARG A 20 -12.93 5.38 5.42
CA ARG A 20 -13.47 4.43 6.39
C ARG A 20 -14.20 3.32 5.64
N GLY A 21 -13.72 2.09 5.80
CA GLY A 21 -14.38 0.90 5.30
C GLY A 21 -15.61 0.51 6.11
N PRO A 22 -16.27 -0.59 5.73
CA PRO A 22 -17.49 -1.06 6.37
C PRO A 22 -17.26 -1.51 7.82
N THR A 23 -16.08 -2.07 8.12
CA THR A 23 -15.77 -2.61 9.47
C THR A 23 -14.76 -1.74 10.20
N PHE A 24 -13.71 -1.26 9.51
CA PHE A 24 -12.66 -0.43 10.12
C PHE A 24 -12.21 0.71 9.22
N LYS A 25 -11.54 1.71 9.80
CA LYS A 25 -10.85 2.74 9.01
C LYS A 25 -9.64 2.10 8.33
N TYR A 26 -9.50 2.29 7.02
CA TYR A 26 -8.33 1.82 6.31
C TYR A 26 -7.07 2.55 6.83
N LYS A 27 -5.96 1.84 6.87
CA LYS A 27 -4.65 2.37 7.24
C LYS A 27 -3.77 2.47 6.01
N CYS A 28 -3.01 3.55 5.90
CA CYS A 28 -1.99 3.65 4.87
C CYS A 28 -0.78 2.81 5.28
N GLU A 29 -0.50 1.76 4.53
CA GLU A 29 0.65 0.89 4.72
C GLU A 29 1.64 1.13 3.59
N CYS A 30 2.92 1.29 3.96
CA CYS A 30 3.99 1.62 3.04
C CYS A 30 5.04 0.52 3.05
N LEU A 31 5.50 0.16 1.86
CA LEU A 31 6.49 -0.88 1.67
C LEU A 31 7.54 -0.41 0.66
N HIS A 32 8.76 -0.90 0.84
CA HIS A 32 9.85 -0.68 -0.10
C HIS A 32 9.98 -1.94 -0.95
N PRO A 33 9.61 -1.92 -2.24
CA PRO A 33 9.77 -3.09 -3.07
C PRO A 33 11.25 -3.43 -3.24
N TYR A 34 11.58 -4.72 -3.21
CA TYR A 34 12.92 -5.18 -3.53
C TYR A 34 13.04 -5.33 -5.05
N ILE A 35 13.95 -4.57 -5.67
CA ILE A 35 14.20 -4.64 -7.11
C ILE A 35 15.22 -5.76 -7.36
N ASN A 36 14.73 -6.89 -7.88
CA ASN A 36 15.57 -8.05 -8.20
C ASN A 36 16.63 -7.73 -9.28
N GLU A 37 16.34 -6.80 -10.19
CA GLU A 37 17.26 -6.42 -11.29
C GLU A 37 18.54 -5.76 -10.78
N THR A 38 18.42 -4.87 -9.79
CA THR A 38 19.54 -4.15 -9.19
C THR A 38 20.04 -4.80 -7.91
N ASN A 39 19.31 -5.78 -7.36
CA ASN A 39 19.51 -6.33 -6.01
C ASN A 39 19.51 -5.23 -4.93
N THR A 40 18.65 -4.23 -5.08
CA THR A 40 18.51 -3.14 -4.13
C THR A 40 17.06 -2.98 -3.69
N TRP A 41 16.85 -2.42 -2.50
CA TRP A 41 15.55 -1.88 -2.13
C TRP A 41 15.29 -0.62 -2.95
N ASP A 42 14.09 -0.47 -3.51
CA ASP A 42 13.69 0.77 -4.16
C ASP A 42 13.70 1.90 -3.11
N GLU A 43 14.24 3.06 -3.48
CA GLU A 43 14.17 4.25 -2.63
C GLU A 43 12.74 4.80 -2.58
N LYS A 44 11.90 4.44 -3.55
CA LYS A 44 10.51 4.83 -3.63
C LYS A 44 9.64 3.86 -2.82
N GLU A 45 9.21 4.32 -1.65
CA GLU A 45 8.17 3.65 -0.89
C GLU A 45 6.84 3.67 -1.68
N LEU A 46 6.18 2.52 -1.74
CA LEU A 46 4.84 2.37 -2.29
C LEU A 46 3.87 2.29 -1.12
N CYS A 47 2.97 3.27 -1.01
CA CYS A 47 2.00 3.34 0.06
C CYS A 47 0.58 3.11 -0.44
N PHE A 48 -0.19 2.25 0.23
CA PHE A 48 -1.57 1.96 -0.13
C PHE A 48 -2.48 1.92 1.09
N CYS A 49 -3.74 2.35 0.93
CA CYS A 49 -4.75 2.20 1.96
C CYS A 49 -5.23 0.74 2.03
N VAL A 50 -5.12 0.12 3.20
CA VAL A 50 -5.48 -1.28 3.43
C VAL A 50 -6.35 -1.44 4.66
N GLU A 51 -7.09 -2.52 4.70
CA GLU A 51 -7.97 -2.82 5.83
C GLU A 51 -7.15 -3.41 6.99
N PRO A 52 -7.27 -2.87 8.23
CA PRO A 52 -6.55 -3.41 9.36
C PRO A 52 -7.04 -4.83 9.66
N GLY A 53 -6.15 -5.82 9.51
CA GLY A 53 -6.47 -7.25 9.65
C GLY A 53 -6.13 -8.09 8.42
N VAL A 54 -5.94 -7.47 7.25
CA VAL A 54 -5.47 -8.15 6.03
C VAL A 54 -3.99 -7.89 5.72
N HIS A 55 -3.24 -7.35 6.69
CA HIS A 55 -1.85 -6.90 6.54
C HIS A 55 -0.94 -8.00 5.97
N HIS A 56 -1.00 -9.22 6.50
CA HIS A 56 -0.20 -10.36 6.00
C HIS A 56 -0.47 -10.71 4.53
N TRP A 57 -1.71 -10.55 4.07
CA TRP A 57 -2.11 -10.83 2.70
C TRP A 57 -1.70 -9.68 1.78
N PHE A 58 -1.69 -8.46 2.30
CA PHE A 58 -1.29 -7.28 1.56
C PHE A 58 0.20 -7.29 1.24
N ASP A 59 1.05 -7.62 2.21
CA ASP A 59 2.49 -7.77 1.98
C ASP A 59 2.77 -8.80 0.88
N GLU A 60 2.11 -9.96 0.91
CA GLU A 60 2.26 -11.00 -0.12
C GLU A 60 1.69 -10.56 -1.49
N ALA A 61 0.57 -9.85 -1.50
CA ALA A 61 -0.04 -9.34 -2.72
C ALA A 61 0.82 -8.26 -3.38
N VAL A 62 1.44 -7.37 -2.59
CA VAL A 62 2.33 -6.35 -3.14
C VAL A 62 3.68 -6.92 -3.53
N ASP A 63 4.22 -7.89 -2.81
CA ASP A 63 5.43 -8.60 -3.24
C ASP A 63 5.21 -9.29 -4.60
N LYS A 64 4.07 -9.96 -4.77
CA LYS A 64 3.68 -10.57 -6.06
C LYS A 64 3.38 -9.53 -7.15
N ALA A 65 2.76 -8.40 -6.82
CA ALA A 65 2.44 -7.35 -7.78
C ALA A 65 3.67 -6.52 -8.18
N GLY A 66 4.60 -6.29 -7.26
CA GLY A 66 5.91 -5.68 -7.51
C GLY A 66 6.74 -6.56 -8.44
N SER A 67 6.66 -7.89 -8.30
CA SER A 67 7.22 -8.84 -9.27
C SER A 67 6.51 -8.85 -10.63
N PHE A 68 5.30 -8.25 -10.75
CA PHE A 68 4.50 -8.26 -11.99
C PHE A 68 4.55 -6.91 -12.75
N LEU A 69 5.05 -5.86 -12.10
CA LEU A 69 5.26 -4.53 -12.71
C LEU A 69 6.71 -4.31 -13.18
N GLY A 70 7.56 -5.34 -13.10
CA GLY A 70 8.89 -5.41 -13.74
C GLY A 70 8.82 -6.16 -15.07
#